data_AF-A0A7C8TTH8-F1
#
_entry.id   AF-A0A7C8TTH8-F1
#
_cell.length_a   1.000
_cell.length_b   1.000
_cell.length_c   1.000
_cell.angle_alpha   90.00
_cell.angle_beta   90.00
_cell.angle_gamma   90.00
#
_symmetry.space_group_name_H-M   'P 1'
#
loop_
_entity.id
_entity.type
_entity.pdbx_description
1 polymer ?
#
loop_
_entity_poly.entity_id
_entity_poly.type
_entity_poly.pdbx_seq_one_letter_code
_entity_poly.pdbx_strand_id
1 'polypeptide(L)'
;MLANHSIEDEEREEMNSPISSFNEFSDLSPRPTNEFNLSGSKVRFTLPPPSAYPHPLDGKPSFATAITYKETYIRLFSDAVRNKPNWTEKVSDRKLFAKWLREAQKQAPPCDGGRHRVLTWDKDDVAYIHDELVNVYKPFVEGLREQGVRLEPDVDGVWREDWDADEELRMELINAVTTLENVPKGKKDWHPGSNKQVLDLVHPSLWPIIYNRTLSLQTGEPIQPPKDTKIDSIGFSNKFCWLPSEFEVSPDGTKTTIKSYINNLASDEQKSLFYPILEKIFTKFVPLFNHVLADLKVGTHDFRRVFAIAGRKWWREDLIKLSNENHKLKWDKLLDQFVNDDYLDVDFLEKLPHASKRFDADDEGDPEFEGCDDSDDEDLDQRGDPGIYEILEQNSDWPIVFNMSSESQSWAVQEIGQTETKKNRAIAFPNIYQHQVQPFKLLDPTKPGYRKILVFFLCDPSNDDLPTTRVVAPQQPEFRVEIENMLRNGPMGKLPEEVFRM
;
A
#
# COMPACT_ATOMS: atom_id res chain seq x y z
N MET A 1 -9.45 -68.86 -5.14
CA MET A 1 -8.03 -68.93 -4.71
C MET A 1 -7.22 -68.47 -5.92
N LEU A 2 -6.53 -67.35 -5.98
CA LEU A 2 -6.09 -66.36 -4.99
C LEU A 2 -6.31 -64.97 -5.62
N ALA A 3 -6.67 -64.00 -4.80
CA ALA A 3 -6.68 -62.59 -5.14
C ALA A 3 -5.23 -62.08 -5.18
N ASN A 4 -4.92 -61.25 -6.17
CA ASN A 4 -3.83 -60.28 -6.16
C ASN A 4 -4.29 -59.10 -7.03
N HIS A 5 -5.05 -58.19 -6.42
CA HIS A 5 -5.25 -56.84 -6.96
C HIS A 5 -4.05 -56.02 -6.52
N SER A 6 -3.22 -55.61 -7.47
CA SER A 6 -2.12 -54.69 -7.25
C SER A 6 -2.68 -53.28 -7.02
N ILE A 7 -2.53 -52.78 -5.80
CA ILE A 7 -2.77 -51.39 -5.40
C ILE A 7 -1.49 -50.60 -5.71
N GLU A 8 -1.08 -50.53 -6.98
CA GLU A 8 0.18 -49.84 -7.35
C GLU A 8 0.07 -48.91 -8.55
N ASP A 9 -1.08 -48.85 -9.25
CA ASP A 9 -1.25 -48.00 -10.43
C ASP A 9 -2.16 -46.77 -10.22
N GLU A 10 -2.95 -46.69 -9.14
CA GLU A 10 -3.74 -45.48 -8.82
C GLU A 10 -2.98 -44.44 -7.97
N GLU A 11 -1.91 -44.82 -7.24
CA GLU A 11 -1.09 -43.87 -6.46
C GLU A 11 0.04 -43.20 -7.27
N ARG A 12 0.22 -43.57 -8.55
CA ARG A 12 1.26 -42.98 -9.41
C ARG A 12 0.78 -41.88 -10.36
N GLU A 13 -0.53 -41.69 -10.50
CA GLU A 13 -1.10 -40.57 -11.28
C GLU A 13 -1.35 -39.30 -10.43
N GLU A 14 -1.33 -39.37 -9.09
CA GLU A 14 -1.38 -38.17 -8.23
C GLU A 14 -0.02 -37.48 -8.03
N MET A 15 1.10 -38.10 -8.43
CA MET A 15 2.45 -37.56 -8.25
C MET A 15 3.05 -36.85 -9.48
N ASN A 16 2.25 -36.56 -10.51
CA ASN A 16 2.68 -35.81 -11.70
C ASN A 16 1.61 -34.85 -12.22
N SER A 17 0.82 -34.27 -11.33
CA SER A 17 0.08 -33.05 -11.68
C SER A 17 1.07 -31.87 -11.65
N PRO A 18 1.22 -31.07 -12.72
CA PRO A 18 1.98 -29.84 -12.63
C PRO A 18 1.31 -28.99 -11.54
N ILE A 19 2.09 -28.70 -10.49
CA ILE A 19 1.73 -27.88 -9.34
C ILE A 19 0.89 -26.71 -9.85
N SER A 20 -0.39 -26.70 -9.47
CA SER A 20 -1.32 -25.61 -9.76
C SER A 20 -0.78 -24.36 -9.09
N SER A 21 0.02 -23.62 -9.85
CA SER A 21 0.51 -22.28 -9.55
C SER A 21 -0.65 -21.36 -9.18
N PHE A 22 -0.38 -20.36 -8.37
CA PHE A 22 -1.29 -19.26 -8.03
C PHE A 22 -1.91 -18.64 -9.31
N ASN A 23 -3.03 -19.19 -9.79
CA ASN A 23 -3.59 -18.88 -11.11
C ASN A 23 -4.83 -17.98 -11.02
N GLU A 24 -5.41 -17.82 -9.82
CA GLU A 24 -6.52 -16.91 -9.58
C GLU A 24 -6.10 -15.71 -8.74
N PHE A 25 -6.73 -14.55 -8.99
CA PHE A 25 -6.48 -13.31 -8.23
C PHE A 25 -6.73 -13.45 -6.73
N SER A 26 -7.57 -14.41 -6.30
CA SER A 26 -7.77 -14.72 -4.89
C SER A 26 -6.54 -15.29 -4.23
N ASP A 27 -5.77 -16.08 -4.96
CA ASP A 27 -4.67 -16.85 -4.43
C ASP A 27 -3.40 -16.01 -4.39
N LEU A 28 -3.36 -14.89 -5.11
CA LEU A 28 -2.26 -13.93 -5.11
C LEU A 28 -2.26 -13.01 -3.88
N SER A 29 -3.24 -13.09 -2.99
CA SER A 29 -3.31 -12.25 -1.80
C SER A 29 -3.62 -13.08 -0.56
N PRO A 30 -2.85 -12.97 0.54
CA PRO A 30 -3.19 -13.59 1.80
C PRO A 30 -4.45 -12.92 2.35
N ARG A 31 -5.55 -13.67 2.44
CA ARG A 31 -6.82 -13.14 2.93
C ARG A 31 -7.14 -13.66 4.31
N PRO A 32 -7.25 -12.79 5.32
CA PRO A 32 -7.89 -13.16 6.56
C PRO A 32 -9.36 -13.47 6.32
N THR A 33 -9.88 -14.52 6.96
CA THR A 33 -11.30 -14.84 6.84
C THR A 33 -12.15 -13.81 7.61
N ASN A 34 -13.36 -13.55 7.11
CA ASN A 34 -14.40 -12.82 7.85
C ASN A 34 -15.08 -13.72 8.91
N GLU A 35 -14.61 -14.96 9.11
CA GLU A 35 -15.29 -16.01 9.86
C GLU A 35 -15.05 -15.98 11.38
N PHE A 36 -14.52 -14.88 11.93
CA PHE A 36 -14.62 -14.65 13.37
C PHE A 36 -16.05 -14.24 13.72
N ASN A 37 -16.89 -15.27 13.91
CA ASN A 37 -18.30 -15.16 14.20
C ASN A 37 -18.50 -14.75 15.67
N LEU A 38 -18.81 -13.47 15.93
CA LEU A 38 -19.22 -12.99 17.25
C LEU A 38 -20.50 -12.14 17.16
N SER A 39 -21.55 -12.66 17.79
CA SER A 39 -22.85 -12.05 18.10
C SER A 39 -23.28 -10.82 17.26
N GLY A 40 -24.08 -11.05 16.22
CA GLY A 40 -25.20 -10.21 15.72
C GLY A 40 -25.05 -8.71 15.42
N SER A 41 -23.97 -8.02 15.79
CA SER A 41 -23.88 -6.54 15.74
C SER A 41 -22.47 -6.00 15.42
N LYS A 42 -21.45 -6.85 15.37
CA LYS A 42 -20.08 -6.50 14.99
C LYS A 42 -19.84 -6.94 13.54
N VAL A 43 -19.49 -6.01 12.66
CA VAL A 43 -19.25 -6.28 11.23
C VAL A 43 -17.91 -5.69 10.82
N ARG A 44 -17.10 -6.47 10.08
CA ARG A 44 -15.97 -5.92 9.33
C ARG A 44 -16.52 -5.22 8.09
N PHE A 45 -16.39 -3.91 8.04
CA PHE A 45 -16.79 -3.15 6.85
C PHE A 45 -15.80 -3.46 5.73
N THR A 46 -16.26 -4.18 4.71
CA THR A 46 -15.60 -4.26 3.41
C THR A 46 -16.55 -3.64 2.41
N LEU A 47 -16.28 -2.41 1.97
CA LEU A 47 -16.93 -1.90 0.77
C LEU A 47 -16.14 -2.44 -0.42
N PRO A 48 -16.77 -3.17 -1.37
CA PRO A 48 -16.08 -3.52 -2.60
C PRO A 48 -15.64 -2.22 -3.28
N PRO A 49 -14.40 -2.14 -3.79
CA PRO A 49 -13.91 -0.93 -4.39
C PRO A 49 -14.78 -0.54 -5.60
N PRO A 50 -14.99 0.76 -5.85
CA PRO A 50 -15.85 1.23 -6.94
C PRO A 50 -15.31 0.88 -8.34
N SER A 51 -14.01 0.56 -8.44
CA SER A 51 -13.29 0.14 -9.64
C SER A 51 -12.34 -1.01 -9.28
N ALA A 52 -11.99 -1.85 -10.26
CA ALA A 52 -10.97 -2.89 -10.07
C ALA A 52 -9.59 -2.29 -9.75
N TYR A 53 -9.31 -1.09 -10.26
CA TYR A 53 -8.09 -0.32 -10.00
C TYR A 53 -8.51 1.09 -9.59
N PRO A 54 -8.83 1.32 -8.31
CA PRO A 54 -9.34 2.61 -7.86
C PRO A 54 -8.28 3.70 -8.01
N HIS A 55 -8.66 4.83 -8.58
CA HIS A 55 -7.91 6.07 -8.53
C HIS A 55 -8.23 6.82 -7.23
N PRO A 56 -7.29 7.57 -6.62
CA PRO A 56 -7.58 8.43 -5.46
C PRO A 56 -8.74 9.42 -5.64
N LEU A 57 -9.12 9.67 -6.89
CA LEU A 57 -10.20 10.59 -7.26
C LEU A 57 -11.46 9.86 -7.73
N ASP A 58 -11.46 8.53 -7.78
CA ASP A 58 -12.64 7.76 -8.15
C ASP A 58 -13.66 7.79 -7.01
N GLY A 59 -14.77 8.51 -7.20
CA GLY A 59 -15.91 8.52 -6.28
C GLY A 59 -16.37 9.93 -5.88
N LYS A 60 -17.51 10.02 -5.18
CA LYS A 60 -17.87 11.26 -4.47
C LYS A 60 -16.77 11.53 -3.41
N PRO A 61 -16.50 12.80 -3.04
CA PRO A 61 -15.42 13.19 -2.12
C PRO A 61 -15.69 12.80 -0.65
N SER A 62 -16.39 11.69 -0.39
CA SER A 62 -16.31 11.03 0.91
C SER A 62 -14.90 10.46 0.99
N PHE A 63 -14.02 11.20 1.66
CA PHE A 63 -12.72 10.75 2.14
C PHE A 63 -12.74 9.25 2.45
N ALA A 64 -11.72 8.51 2.01
CA ALA A 64 -11.52 7.14 2.46
C ALA A 64 -11.72 7.11 3.98
N THR A 65 -12.55 6.18 4.46
CA THR A 65 -12.92 6.14 5.89
C THR A 65 -11.64 6.03 6.69
N ALA A 66 -11.37 6.98 7.58
CA ALA A 66 -10.15 6.94 8.37
C ALA A 66 -10.04 5.60 9.16
N ILE A 67 -8.84 5.07 9.34
CA ILE A 67 -8.59 3.87 10.16
C ILE A 67 -8.51 4.25 11.63
N THR A 68 -9.09 3.45 12.52
CA THR A 68 -9.02 3.77 13.95
C THR A 68 -7.59 3.58 14.47
N TYR A 69 -7.29 4.15 15.62
CA TYR A 69 -6.01 4.06 16.29
C TYR A 69 -5.69 2.58 16.55
N LYS A 70 -6.67 1.84 17.06
CA LYS A 70 -6.57 0.39 17.29
C LYS A 70 -6.23 -0.37 16.01
N GLU A 71 -6.93 -0.09 14.91
CA GLU A 71 -6.67 -0.70 13.59
C GLU A 71 -5.25 -0.37 13.09
N THR A 72 -4.85 0.89 13.18
CA THR A 72 -3.52 1.36 12.76
C THR A 72 -2.43 0.58 13.48
N TYR A 73 -2.59 0.36 14.78
CA TYR A 73 -1.61 -0.35 15.59
C TYR A 73 -1.51 -1.83 15.27
N ILE A 74 -2.64 -2.50 15.04
CA ILE A 74 -2.62 -3.91 14.63
C ILE A 74 -1.94 -4.04 13.26
N ARG A 75 -2.19 -3.13 12.32
CA ARG A 75 -1.51 -3.07 11.02
C ARG A 75 -0.01 -2.91 11.17
N LEU A 76 0.42 -1.91 11.94
CA LEU A 76 1.85 -1.65 12.21
C LEU A 76 2.54 -2.82 12.91
N PHE A 77 1.86 -3.51 13.83
CA PHE A 77 2.41 -4.70 14.47
C PHE A 77 2.53 -5.87 13.50
N SER A 78 1.48 -6.14 12.71
CA SER A 78 1.48 -7.18 11.67
C SER A 78 2.68 -6.99 10.73
N ASP A 79 2.83 -5.76 10.22
CA ASP A 79 3.94 -5.36 9.36
C ASP A 79 5.30 -5.51 10.06
N ALA A 80 5.43 -5.01 11.29
CA ALA A 80 6.66 -5.09 12.06
C ALA A 80 7.08 -6.54 12.37
N VAL A 81 6.14 -7.47 12.53
CA VAL A 81 6.44 -8.91 12.67
C VAL A 81 6.93 -9.47 11.34
N ARG A 82 6.23 -9.22 10.22
CA ARG A 82 6.59 -9.69 8.88
C ARG A 82 7.91 -9.13 8.35
N ASN A 83 8.36 -8.00 8.89
CA ASN A 83 9.66 -7.40 8.61
C ASN A 83 10.82 -7.97 9.48
N LYS A 84 10.55 -8.86 10.44
CA LYS A 84 11.62 -9.52 11.23
C LYS A 84 12.32 -10.62 10.40
N PRO A 85 13.64 -10.83 10.58
CA PRO A 85 14.33 -11.96 9.97
C PRO A 85 13.74 -13.29 10.43
N ASN A 86 13.48 -14.20 9.48
CA ASN A 86 12.88 -15.52 9.70
C ASN A 86 11.57 -15.46 10.50
N TRP A 87 10.72 -14.48 10.22
CA TRP A 87 9.48 -14.30 10.99
C TRP A 87 8.56 -15.52 10.90
N THR A 88 8.47 -16.23 9.76
CA THR A 88 7.61 -17.42 9.58
C THR A 88 7.99 -18.59 10.50
N GLU A 89 9.29 -18.76 10.77
CA GLU A 89 9.81 -19.77 11.72
C GLU A 89 9.45 -19.39 13.16
N LYS A 90 9.48 -18.09 13.46
CA LYS A 90 9.41 -17.54 14.82
C LYS A 90 7.99 -17.25 15.30
N VAL A 91 7.08 -16.94 14.38
CA VAL A 91 5.74 -16.42 14.71
C VAL A 91 4.86 -17.44 15.43
N SER A 92 5.12 -18.74 15.26
CA SER A 92 4.43 -19.82 15.97
C SER A 92 4.86 -20.00 17.42
N ASP A 93 5.99 -19.40 17.85
CA ASP A 93 6.39 -19.42 19.27
C ASP A 93 5.57 -18.38 20.05
N ARG A 94 4.54 -18.85 20.75
CA ARG A 94 3.66 -18.00 21.57
C ARG A 94 4.40 -17.17 22.62
N LYS A 95 5.52 -17.66 23.19
CA LYS A 95 6.33 -16.89 24.16
C LYS A 95 7.04 -15.74 23.49
N LEU A 96 7.62 -16.00 22.32
CA LEU A 96 8.27 -14.97 21.51
C LEU A 96 7.25 -13.95 20.98
N PHE A 97 6.09 -14.42 20.52
CA PHE A 97 4.99 -13.57 20.07
C PHE A 97 4.49 -12.64 21.19
N ALA A 98 4.26 -13.17 22.39
CA ALA A 98 3.90 -12.38 23.57
C ALA A 98 4.98 -11.35 23.96
N LYS A 99 6.26 -11.68 23.73
CA LYS A 99 7.35 -10.71 23.90
C LYS A 99 7.25 -9.57 22.89
N TRP A 100 6.97 -9.86 21.61
CA TRP A 100 6.76 -8.83 20.60
C TRP A 100 5.54 -7.96 20.90
N LEU A 101 4.44 -8.54 21.38
CA LEU A 101 3.26 -7.78 21.83
C LEU A 101 3.63 -6.77 22.94
N ARG A 102 4.43 -7.20 23.94
CA ARG A 102 4.94 -6.30 24.99
C ARG A 102 5.89 -5.23 24.46
N GLU A 103 6.72 -5.54 23.46
CA GLU A 103 7.61 -4.57 22.83
C GLU A 103 6.81 -3.50 22.06
N ALA A 104 5.82 -3.92 21.28
CA ALA A 104 4.94 -3.03 20.53
C ALA A 104 4.14 -2.10 21.45
N GLN A 105 3.57 -2.64 22.54
CA GLN A 105 2.88 -1.85 23.56
C GLN A 105 3.77 -0.73 24.15
N LYS A 106 5.06 -1.00 24.37
CA LYS A 106 5.99 0.01 24.92
C LYS A 106 6.39 1.08 23.91
N GLN A 107 6.33 0.76 22.62
CA GLN A 107 6.66 1.67 21.53
C GLN A 107 5.46 2.51 21.09
N ALA A 108 4.26 2.18 21.56
CA ALA A 108 3.05 2.92 21.30
C ALA A 108 3.16 4.36 21.82
N PRO A 109 3.05 5.39 20.95
CA PRO A 109 2.78 6.74 21.44
C PRO A 109 1.58 6.78 22.38
N PRO A 110 1.58 7.65 23.40
CA PRO A 110 0.43 7.82 24.27
C PRO A 110 -0.76 8.33 23.46
N CYS A 111 -1.92 7.68 23.60
CA CYS A 111 -3.11 7.94 22.79
C CYS A 111 -3.79 9.29 23.08
N ASP A 112 -3.48 9.98 24.18
CA ASP A 112 -4.26 11.16 24.62
C ASP A 112 -3.42 12.28 25.28
N GLY A 113 -2.11 12.34 25.02
CA GLY A 113 -1.24 13.28 25.71
C GLY A 113 -1.14 13.06 27.23
N GLY A 114 -1.54 11.88 27.74
CA GLY A 114 -1.40 11.46 29.14
C GLY A 114 -2.67 11.53 29.99
N ARG A 115 -3.86 11.64 29.41
CA ARG A 115 -5.15 11.84 30.11
C ARG A 115 -5.96 10.55 30.33
N HIS A 116 -5.43 9.60 31.10
CA HIS A 116 -6.19 8.49 31.72
C HIS A 116 -6.95 7.52 30.78
N ARG A 117 -6.87 7.63 29.45
CA ARG A 117 -7.39 6.61 28.53
C ARG A 117 -6.24 5.75 28.06
N VAL A 118 -6.43 4.43 28.12
CA VAL A 118 -5.43 3.46 27.65
C VAL A 118 -6.02 2.75 26.46
N LEU A 119 -5.31 2.78 25.33
CA LEU A 119 -5.61 1.89 24.21
C LEU A 119 -5.32 0.46 24.65
N THR A 120 -6.30 -0.42 24.52
CA THR A 120 -6.13 -1.83 24.88
C THR A 120 -6.56 -2.72 23.74
N TRP A 121 -5.66 -3.61 23.33
CA TRP A 121 -6.04 -4.79 22.56
C TRP A 121 -6.73 -5.77 23.51
N ASP A 122 -7.88 -6.27 23.09
CA ASP A 122 -8.62 -7.28 23.81
C ASP A 122 -8.23 -8.69 23.34
N LYS A 123 -8.90 -9.68 23.90
CA LYS A 123 -8.71 -11.09 23.57
C LYS A 123 -8.97 -11.41 22.09
N ASP A 124 -9.92 -10.74 21.46
CA ASP A 124 -10.31 -11.00 20.08
C ASP A 124 -9.24 -10.44 19.14
N ASP A 125 -8.66 -9.28 19.46
CA ASP A 125 -7.54 -8.71 18.70
C ASP A 125 -6.30 -9.58 18.75
N VAL A 126 -5.91 -10.04 19.95
CA VAL A 126 -4.72 -10.89 20.15
C VAL A 126 -4.90 -12.25 19.46
N ALA A 127 -6.08 -12.86 19.60
CA ALA A 127 -6.40 -14.10 18.90
C ALA A 127 -6.35 -13.91 17.39
N TYR A 128 -6.97 -12.83 16.89
CA TYR A 128 -7.04 -12.56 15.46
C TYR A 128 -5.67 -12.27 14.85
N ILE A 129 -4.84 -11.40 15.44
CA ILE A 129 -3.55 -11.05 14.86
C ILE A 129 -2.57 -12.24 14.86
N HIS A 130 -2.66 -13.10 15.88
CA HIS A 130 -1.89 -14.33 15.90
C HIS A 130 -2.38 -15.30 14.81
N ASP A 131 -3.70 -15.49 14.68
CA ASP A 131 -4.30 -16.33 13.64
C ASP A 131 -3.96 -15.82 12.23
N GLU A 132 -4.11 -14.52 11.97
CA GLU A 132 -3.72 -13.88 10.71
C GLU A 132 -2.26 -14.17 10.37
N LEU A 133 -1.34 -13.96 11.31
CA LEU A 133 0.08 -14.15 11.04
C LEU A 133 0.48 -15.63 10.89
N VAL A 134 -0.09 -16.53 11.70
CA VAL A 134 0.30 -17.95 11.75
C VAL A 134 -0.45 -18.81 10.72
N ASN A 135 -1.74 -18.56 10.51
CA ASN A 135 -2.60 -19.40 9.69
C ASN A 135 -2.92 -18.79 8.32
N VAL A 136 -2.63 -17.50 8.09
CA VAL A 136 -2.82 -16.85 6.79
C VAL A 136 -1.48 -16.47 6.16
N TYR A 137 -0.76 -15.52 6.74
CA TYR A 137 0.46 -15.00 6.11
C TYR A 137 1.60 -16.02 6.06
N LYS A 138 1.82 -16.76 7.16
CA LYS A 138 2.91 -17.75 7.23
C LYS A 138 2.80 -18.83 6.15
N PRO A 139 1.70 -19.60 6.05
CA PRO A 139 1.59 -20.65 5.03
C PRO A 139 1.62 -20.08 3.61
N PHE A 140 1.06 -18.88 3.41
CA PHE A 140 1.12 -18.19 2.13
C PHE A 140 2.57 -17.91 1.70
N VAL A 141 3.37 -17.29 2.57
CA VAL A 141 4.77 -16.96 2.27
C VAL A 141 5.65 -18.20 2.19
N GLU A 142 5.41 -19.22 3.02
CA GLU A 142 6.11 -20.50 2.92
C GLU A 142 5.80 -21.21 1.60
N GLY A 143 4.54 -21.23 1.16
CA GLY A 143 4.13 -21.77 -0.13
C GLY A 143 4.76 -21.04 -1.33
N LEU A 144 4.86 -19.70 -1.28
CA LEU A 144 5.62 -18.93 -2.29
C LEU A 144 7.10 -19.36 -2.33
N ARG A 145 7.72 -19.52 -1.15
CA ARG A 145 9.14 -19.90 -1.05
C ARG A 145 9.42 -21.31 -1.58
N GLU A 146 8.49 -22.25 -1.38
CA GLU A 146 8.55 -23.61 -1.93
C GLU A 146 8.51 -23.60 -3.47
N GLN A 147 7.77 -22.66 -4.06
CA GLN A 147 7.72 -22.44 -5.51
C GLN A 147 8.93 -21.65 -6.04
N GLY A 148 9.89 -21.30 -5.17
CA GLY A 148 11.08 -20.52 -5.54
C GLY A 148 10.84 -19.01 -5.64
N VAL A 149 9.63 -18.53 -5.29
CA VAL A 149 9.30 -17.10 -5.24
C VAL A 149 9.77 -16.52 -3.90
N ARG A 150 10.40 -15.34 -3.90
CA ARG A 150 10.94 -14.67 -2.69
C ARG A 150 10.18 -13.41 -2.29
N LEU A 151 8.99 -13.25 -2.85
CA LEU A 151 8.08 -12.16 -2.59
C LEU A 151 7.61 -12.18 -1.13
N GLU A 152 7.58 -11.01 -0.50
CA GLU A 152 7.10 -10.83 0.87
C GLU A 152 6.07 -9.68 0.90
N PRO A 153 4.96 -9.84 1.64
CA PRO A 153 4.05 -8.74 1.89
C PRO A 153 4.64 -7.76 2.91
N ASP A 154 4.34 -6.47 2.77
CA ASP A 154 4.79 -5.37 3.66
C ASP A 154 3.56 -4.62 4.21
N VAL A 155 3.58 -3.30 4.35
CA VAL A 155 2.35 -2.49 4.59
C VAL A 155 1.21 -2.99 3.69
N ASP A 156 -0.03 -3.07 4.17
CA ASP A 156 -1.12 -3.68 3.38
C ASP A 156 -1.24 -3.05 1.98
N GLY A 157 -1.32 -3.87 0.93
CA GLY A 157 -1.26 -3.44 -0.47
C GLY A 157 0.15 -3.15 -1.00
N VAL A 158 1.18 -3.29 -0.18
CA VAL A 158 2.60 -3.11 -0.54
C VAL A 158 3.29 -4.47 -0.52
N TRP A 159 4.04 -4.73 -1.59
CA TRP A 159 4.80 -5.97 -1.77
C TRP A 159 6.25 -5.65 -2.03
N ARG A 160 7.14 -6.52 -1.53
CA ARG A 160 8.59 -6.34 -1.69
C ARG A 160 9.30 -7.66 -1.98
N GLU A 161 10.46 -7.54 -2.60
CA GLU A 161 11.37 -8.65 -2.82
C GLU A 161 12.82 -8.16 -2.72
N ASP A 162 13.68 -8.97 -2.11
CA ASP A 162 15.10 -8.67 -1.95
C ASP A 162 15.93 -9.45 -2.96
N TRP A 163 16.51 -8.76 -3.95
CA TRP A 163 17.27 -9.34 -5.06
C TRP A 163 18.78 -9.45 -4.75
N ASP A 164 19.12 -9.92 -3.56
CA ASP A 164 20.52 -9.96 -3.10
C ASP A 164 21.44 -10.82 -3.99
N ALA A 165 20.88 -11.76 -4.78
CA ALA A 165 21.61 -12.63 -5.71
C ALA A 165 21.77 -12.06 -7.14
N ASP A 166 21.08 -10.98 -7.50
CA ASP A 166 21.05 -10.44 -8.88
C ASP A 166 22.10 -9.34 -9.12
N GLU A 167 23.29 -9.51 -8.56
CA GLU A 167 24.34 -8.51 -8.62
C GLU A 167 24.82 -8.25 -10.06
N GLU A 168 24.80 -9.27 -10.93
CA GLU A 168 25.16 -9.14 -12.34
C GLU A 168 24.20 -8.19 -13.08
N LEU A 169 22.88 -8.43 -13.01
CA LEU A 169 21.87 -7.59 -13.65
C LEU A 169 21.91 -6.16 -13.11
N ARG A 170 22.15 -6.00 -11.81
CA ARG A 170 22.34 -4.69 -11.18
C ARG A 170 23.56 -3.95 -11.75
N MET A 171 24.67 -4.65 -11.95
CA MET A 171 25.88 -4.07 -12.53
C MET A 171 25.72 -3.77 -14.02
N GLU A 172 25.00 -4.61 -14.78
CA GLU A 172 24.59 -4.31 -16.16
C GLU A 172 23.84 -2.97 -16.21
N LEU A 173 22.81 -2.79 -15.36
CA LEU A 173 22.06 -1.53 -15.29
C LEU A 173 22.95 -0.34 -14.90
N ILE A 174 23.80 -0.50 -13.90
CA ILE A 174 24.69 0.60 -13.46
C ILE A 174 25.63 1.01 -14.59
N ASN A 175 26.24 0.05 -15.28
CA ASN A 175 27.13 0.32 -16.40
C ASN A 175 26.38 1.03 -17.53
N ALA A 176 25.18 0.58 -17.90
CA ALA A 176 24.34 1.26 -18.87
C ALA A 176 24.02 2.70 -18.44
N VAL A 177 23.58 2.89 -17.19
CA VAL A 177 23.27 4.20 -16.60
C VAL A 177 24.47 5.16 -16.61
N THR A 178 25.71 4.66 -16.48
CA THR A 178 26.89 5.55 -16.55
C THR A 178 26.98 6.31 -17.86
N THR A 179 26.41 5.79 -18.96
CA THR A 179 26.37 6.48 -20.26
C THR A 179 25.49 7.74 -20.22
N LEU A 180 24.46 7.76 -19.37
CA LEU A 180 23.58 8.92 -19.14
C LEU A 180 24.19 9.88 -18.11
N GLU A 181 24.92 9.36 -17.12
CA GLU A 181 25.54 10.18 -16.06
C GLU A 181 26.80 10.93 -16.51
N ASN A 182 27.56 10.33 -17.43
CA ASN A 182 28.84 10.83 -17.92
C ASN A 182 28.68 11.88 -19.03
N VAL A 183 27.73 12.78 -18.86
CA VAL A 183 27.57 13.97 -19.70
C VAL A 183 28.37 15.17 -19.16
N PRO A 184 28.78 16.13 -20.01
CA PRO A 184 29.43 17.35 -19.57
C PRO A 184 28.63 18.05 -18.45
N LYS A 185 29.31 18.69 -17.48
CA LYS A 185 28.67 19.29 -16.29
C LYS A 185 27.51 20.23 -16.62
N GLY A 186 27.57 20.97 -17.73
CA GLY A 186 26.51 21.88 -18.17
C GLY A 186 25.29 21.21 -18.79
N LYS A 187 25.36 19.90 -19.07
CA LYS A 187 24.27 19.08 -19.61
C LYS A 187 23.62 18.16 -18.57
N LYS A 188 24.07 18.20 -17.31
CA LYS A 188 23.47 17.42 -16.22
C LYS A 188 22.13 18.04 -15.82
N ASP A 189 21.07 17.24 -15.88
CA ASP A 189 19.72 17.65 -15.51
C ASP A 189 19.51 17.46 -14.00
N TRP A 190 19.74 18.53 -13.24
CA TRP A 190 19.56 18.49 -11.79
C TRP A 190 18.12 18.83 -11.44
N HIS A 191 17.51 17.98 -10.61
CA HIS A 191 16.13 18.17 -10.20
C HIS A 191 15.92 19.56 -9.57
N PRO A 192 14.88 20.32 -9.98
CA PRO A 192 14.61 21.65 -9.43
C PRO A 192 14.51 21.63 -7.90
N GLY A 193 15.13 22.62 -7.24
CA GLY A 193 15.08 22.73 -5.77
C GLY A 193 15.94 21.71 -5.00
N SER A 194 16.61 20.75 -5.66
CA SER A 194 17.40 19.70 -4.99
C SER A 194 18.81 20.12 -4.54
N ASN A 195 19.20 21.38 -4.75
CA ASN A 195 20.58 21.85 -4.51
C ASN A 195 21.66 20.97 -5.19
N LYS A 196 21.37 20.47 -6.41
CA LYS A 196 22.25 19.56 -7.16
C LYS A 196 22.59 18.26 -6.40
N GLN A 197 21.61 17.72 -5.67
CA GLN A 197 21.72 16.43 -4.99
C GLN A 197 20.95 15.32 -5.71
N VAL A 198 19.95 15.67 -6.52
CA VAL A 198 19.16 14.72 -7.30
C VAL A 198 19.40 14.98 -8.78
N LEU A 199 19.93 13.97 -9.48
CA LEU A 199 20.23 14.01 -10.90
C LEU A 199 19.18 13.18 -11.64
N ASP A 200 18.42 13.83 -12.51
CA ASP A 200 17.42 13.21 -13.34
C ASP A 200 18.09 12.62 -14.59
N LEU A 201 17.93 11.31 -14.81
CA LEU A 201 18.55 10.60 -15.94
C LEU A 201 17.54 10.30 -17.04
N VAL A 202 16.36 9.84 -16.64
CA VAL A 202 15.21 9.57 -17.48
C VAL A 202 14.01 10.07 -16.70
N HIS A 203 13.51 11.26 -17.05
CA HIS A 203 12.45 11.91 -16.28
C HIS A 203 11.11 11.86 -17.04
N PRO A 204 10.04 11.26 -16.47
CA PRO A 204 8.78 11.00 -17.17
C PRO A 204 8.03 12.28 -17.57
N SER A 205 8.29 13.41 -16.90
CA SER A 205 7.70 14.70 -17.26
C SER A 205 8.42 15.45 -18.39
N LEU A 206 9.55 14.94 -18.88
CA LEU A 206 10.19 15.50 -20.07
C LEU A 206 9.51 14.95 -21.31
N TRP A 207 9.33 15.81 -22.31
CA TRP A 207 8.68 15.46 -23.58
C TRP A 207 7.28 14.85 -23.41
N PRO A 208 6.41 15.44 -22.58
CA PRO A 208 5.05 14.96 -22.40
C PRO A 208 4.22 15.20 -23.66
N ILE A 209 3.08 14.54 -23.76
CA ILE A 209 2.07 14.93 -24.75
C ILE A 209 1.57 16.32 -24.36
N ILE A 210 1.56 17.25 -25.32
CA ILE A 210 0.87 18.53 -25.18
C ILE A 210 -0.42 18.45 -25.98
N TYR A 211 -1.56 18.45 -25.28
CA TYR A 211 -2.86 18.34 -25.94
C TYR A 211 -3.07 19.49 -26.92
N ASN A 212 -3.78 19.21 -28.02
CA ASN A 212 -3.99 20.11 -29.15
C ASN A 212 -2.72 20.53 -29.90
N ARG A 213 -1.56 19.91 -29.62
CA ARG A 213 -0.29 20.23 -30.28
C ARG A 213 0.48 18.99 -30.72
N THR A 214 0.69 18.03 -29.82
CA THR A 214 1.37 16.78 -30.14
C THR A 214 0.51 15.97 -31.11
N LEU A 215 1.08 15.55 -32.24
CA LEU A 215 0.36 14.84 -33.29
C LEU A 215 0.37 13.34 -33.05
N SER A 216 -0.74 12.68 -33.37
CA SER A 216 -0.82 11.22 -33.46
C SER A 216 -0.23 10.75 -34.79
N LEU A 217 0.67 9.77 -34.73
CA LEU A 217 1.22 9.08 -35.90
C LEU A 217 0.17 8.26 -36.65
N GLN A 218 -0.92 7.85 -35.99
CA GLN A 218 -1.95 7.05 -36.62
C GLN A 218 -2.93 7.89 -37.43
N THR A 219 -3.34 9.05 -36.90
CA THR A 219 -4.37 9.90 -37.52
C THR A 219 -3.79 11.12 -38.22
N GLY A 220 -2.57 11.56 -37.87
CA GLY A 220 -1.99 12.83 -38.29
C GLY A 220 -2.55 14.04 -37.55
N GLU A 221 -3.54 13.85 -36.67
CA GLU A 221 -4.26 14.92 -35.98
C GLU A 221 -3.68 15.20 -34.58
N PRO A 222 -3.84 16.43 -34.04
CA PRO A 222 -3.46 16.74 -32.67
C PRO A 222 -4.22 15.91 -31.65
N ILE A 223 -3.48 15.30 -30.71
CA ILE A 223 -4.05 14.53 -29.61
C ILE A 223 -4.90 15.45 -28.73
N GLN A 224 -6.14 15.04 -28.52
CA GLN A 224 -7.12 15.77 -27.73
C GLN A 224 -7.04 15.36 -26.26
N PRO A 225 -7.40 16.24 -25.31
CA PRO A 225 -7.55 15.83 -23.91
C PRO A 225 -8.67 14.77 -23.79
N PRO A 226 -8.60 13.85 -22.80
CA PRO A 226 -9.63 12.84 -22.59
C PRO A 226 -11.02 13.47 -22.37
N LYS A 227 -12.05 12.83 -22.93
CA LYS A 227 -13.43 13.37 -22.98
C LYS A 227 -14.05 13.56 -21.59
N ASP A 228 -13.69 12.71 -20.63
CA ASP A 228 -14.27 12.67 -19.28
C ASP A 228 -13.50 13.51 -18.24
N THR A 229 -12.57 14.37 -18.67
CA THR A 229 -11.86 15.32 -17.78
C THR A 229 -12.78 16.37 -17.12
N LYS A 230 -14.07 16.42 -17.49
CA LYS A 230 -15.05 17.36 -16.93
C LYS A 230 -15.59 16.97 -15.55
N ILE A 231 -15.42 15.72 -15.11
CA ILE A 231 -15.95 15.27 -13.82
C ILE A 231 -15.06 15.72 -12.65
N ASP A 232 -13.77 15.98 -12.86
CA ASP A 232 -12.85 16.42 -11.80
C ASP A 232 -12.01 17.63 -12.20
N SER A 233 -12.52 18.83 -11.89
CA SER A 233 -11.79 20.10 -12.03
C SER A 233 -10.52 20.23 -11.16
N ILE A 234 -10.25 19.23 -10.29
CA ILE A 234 -9.20 19.29 -9.26
C ILE A 234 -8.03 18.33 -9.56
N GLY A 235 -8.20 17.34 -10.45
CA GLY A 235 -7.30 16.19 -10.53
C GLY A 235 -6.62 15.86 -11.86
N PHE A 236 -7.15 16.37 -12.97
CA PHE A 236 -6.62 16.07 -14.31
C PHE A 236 -6.07 17.32 -14.99
N SER A 237 -4.92 17.18 -15.65
CA SER A 237 -4.40 18.22 -16.53
C SER A 237 -5.12 18.17 -17.86
N ASN A 238 -5.76 19.27 -18.26
CA ASN A 238 -6.30 19.44 -19.61
C ASN A 238 -5.26 19.97 -20.61
N LYS A 239 -3.99 20.08 -20.20
CA LYS A 239 -2.91 20.66 -21.00
C LYS A 239 -1.91 19.64 -21.51
N PHE A 240 -1.59 18.64 -20.69
CA PHE A 240 -0.56 17.66 -21.00
C PHE A 240 -0.74 16.38 -20.18
N CYS A 241 -0.17 15.28 -20.67
CA CYS A 241 0.00 14.05 -19.89
C CYS A 241 1.39 13.44 -20.15
N TRP A 242 1.85 12.61 -19.22
CA TRP A 242 3.03 11.79 -19.47
C TRP A 242 2.79 10.85 -20.64
N LEU A 243 3.89 10.44 -21.27
CA LEU A 243 3.87 9.60 -22.47
C LEU A 243 4.39 8.20 -22.11
N PRO A 244 3.51 7.23 -21.81
CA PRO A 244 3.89 5.88 -21.41
C PRO A 244 4.34 5.02 -22.60
N SER A 245 5.12 3.99 -22.29
CA SER A 245 5.60 3.00 -23.25
C SER A 245 4.87 1.67 -23.06
N GLU A 246 4.56 1.00 -24.16
CA GLU A 246 3.95 -0.33 -24.18
C GLU A 246 4.99 -1.43 -23.92
N PHE A 247 4.69 -2.26 -22.92
CA PHE A 247 5.42 -3.47 -22.57
C PHE A 247 4.47 -4.66 -22.77
N GLU A 248 4.98 -5.76 -23.30
CA GLU A 248 4.24 -7.02 -23.45
C GLU A 248 4.84 -8.05 -22.51
N VAL A 249 4.00 -8.59 -21.63
CA VAL A 249 4.37 -9.67 -20.72
C VAL A 249 3.86 -10.99 -21.32
N SER A 250 4.69 -12.03 -21.31
CA SER A 250 4.30 -13.36 -21.78
C SER A 250 3.16 -13.93 -20.92
N PRO A 251 2.30 -14.82 -21.46
CA PRO A 251 1.16 -15.35 -20.72
C PRO A 251 1.52 -16.04 -19.39
N ASP A 252 2.73 -16.57 -19.27
CA ASP A 252 3.27 -17.21 -18.07
C ASP A 252 4.00 -16.23 -17.12
N GLY A 253 4.10 -14.95 -17.49
CA GLY A 253 4.79 -13.92 -16.71
C GLY A 253 6.32 -14.02 -16.70
N THR A 254 6.93 -14.96 -17.43
CA THR A 254 8.37 -15.25 -17.36
C THR A 254 9.23 -14.39 -18.27
N LYS A 255 8.62 -13.61 -19.17
CA LYS A 255 9.33 -12.74 -20.10
C LYS A 255 8.55 -11.46 -20.38
N THR A 256 9.27 -10.34 -20.41
CA THR A 256 8.75 -9.05 -20.85
C THR A 256 9.46 -8.59 -22.12
N THR A 257 8.75 -7.96 -23.04
CA THR A 257 9.30 -7.33 -24.24
C THR A 257 8.81 -5.89 -24.36
N ILE A 258 9.70 -4.94 -24.59
CA ILE A 258 9.35 -3.53 -24.83
C ILE A 258 8.87 -3.40 -26.29
N LYS A 259 7.61 -2.97 -26.49
CA LYS A 259 6.94 -2.95 -27.80
C LYS A 259 6.98 -1.59 -28.49
N SER A 260 7.27 -0.53 -27.75
CA SER A 260 7.35 0.85 -28.24
C SER A 260 8.49 1.56 -27.52
N TYR A 261 8.95 2.70 -28.05
CA TYR A 261 10.15 3.32 -27.49
C TYR A 261 9.91 3.83 -26.05
N ILE A 262 10.96 3.90 -25.24
CA ILE A 262 10.92 4.54 -23.93
C ILE A 262 11.17 6.02 -24.12
N ASN A 263 10.26 6.87 -23.63
CA ASN A 263 10.43 8.32 -23.70
C ASN A 263 11.73 8.72 -22.96
N ASN A 264 12.58 9.53 -23.60
CA ASN A 264 13.97 9.85 -23.22
C ASN A 264 15.02 8.74 -23.45
N LEU A 265 14.67 7.59 -24.01
CA LEU A 265 15.57 6.49 -24.35
C LEU A 265 15.23 5.91 -25.74
N ALA A 266 15.19 6.76 -26.76
CA ALA A 266 14.65 6.39 -28.07
C ALA A 266 15.69 6.15 -29.18
N SER A 267 16.97 6.48 -29.00
CA SER A 267 18.01 6.17 -30.00
C SER A 267 18.29 4.68 -30.10
N ASP A 268 18.80 4.23 -31.25
CA ASP A 268 19.05 2.80 -31.48
C ASP A 268 20.17 2.26 -30.57
N GLU A 269 21.20 3.06 -30.26
CA GLU A 269 22.21 2.69 -29.26
C GLU A 269 21.61 2.56 -27.86
N GLN A 270 20.72 3.49 -27.46
CA GLN A 270 20.03 3.42 -26.17
C GLN A 270 19.10 2.20 -26.10
N LYS A 271 18.33 1.93 -27.15
CA LYS A 271 17.46 0.75 -27.22
C LYS A 271 18.28 -0.53 -27.04
N SER A 272 19.37 -0.67 -27.81
CA SER A 272 20.23 -1.86 -27.75
C SER A 272 20.89 -2.04 -26.38
N LEU A 273 21.20 -0.94 -25.68
CA LEU A 273 21.88 -1.00 -24.39
C LEU A 273 20.91 -1.21 -23.22
N PHE A 274 19.79 -0.50 -23.19
CA PHE A 274 18.90 -0.45 -22.03
C PHE A 274 17.78 -1.49 -22.08
N TYR A 275 17.21 -1.78 -23.25
CA TYR A 275 15.95 -2.54 -23.30
C TYR A 275 16.11 -3.98 -22.80
N PRO A 276 17.15 -4.74 -23.18
CA PRO A 276 17.33 -6.09 -22.64
C PRO A 276 17.47 -6.11 -21.12
N ILE A 277 18.05 -5.06 -20.52
CA ILE A 277 18.21 -4.93 -19.07
C ILE A 277 16.86 -4.60 -18.42
N LEU A 278 16.15 -3.61 -18.96
CA LEU A 278 14.85 -3.18 -18.42
C LEU A 278 13.77 -4.25 -18.58
N GLU A 279 13.78 -5.04 -19.66
CA GLU A 279 12.91 -6.20 -19.85
C GLU A 279 13.13 -7.26 -18.78
N LYS A 280 14.38 -7.64 -18.49
CA LYS A 280 14.73 -8.56 -17.40
C LYS A 280 14.26 -8.03 -16.05
N ILE A 281 14.50 -6.74 -15.76
CA ILE A 281 14.09 -6.12 -14.49
C ILE A 281 12.57 -6.06 -14.39
N PHE A 282 11.87 -5.60 -15.42
CA PHE A 282 10.41 -5.51 -15.42
C PHE A 282 9.77 -6.89 -15.23
N THR A 283 10.33 -7.93 -15.86
CA THR A 283 9.90 -9.33 -15.66
C THR A 283 9.96 -9.72 -14.17
N LYS A 284 10.99 -9.32 -13.43
CA LYS A 284 11.07 -9.55 -11.98
C LYS A 284 10.06 -8.70 -11.18
N PHE A 285 9.60 -7.57 -11.71
CA PHE A 285 8.50 -6.79 -11.11
C PHE A 285 7.11 -7.36 -11.41
N VAL A 286 6.94 -8.26 -12.39
CA VAL A 286 5.62 -8.82 -12.74
C VAL A 286 4.93 -9.48 -11.53
N PRO A 287 5.58 -10.33 -10.72
CA PRO A 287 4.96 -10.87 -9.51
C PRO A 287 4.54 -9.77 -8.54
N LEU A 288 5.41 -8.78 -8.28
CA LEU A 288 5.10 -7.64 -7.43
C LEU A 288 3.84 -6.89 -7.89
N PHE A 289 3.72 -6.62 -9.20
CA PHE A 289 2.54 -5.97 -9.76
C PHE A 289 1.29 -6.84 -9.67
N ASN A 290 1.38 -8.13 -9.98
CA ASN A 290 0.25 -9.04 -9.92
C ASN A 290 -0.38 -9.07 -8.52
N HIS A 291 0.45 -9.10 -7.47
CA HIS A 291 -0.01 -9.10 -6.09
C HIS A 291 -0.63 -7.75 -5.68
N VAL A 292 -0.02 -6.62 -6.06
CA VAL A 292 -0.61 -5.28 -5.83
C VAL A 292 -1.97 -5.13 -6.53
N LEU A 293 -2.06 -5.55 -7.80
CA LEU A 293 -3.30 -5.48 -8.58
C LEU A 293 -4.37 -6.43 -8.03
N ALA A 294 -3.97 -7.61 -7.54
CA ALA A 294 -4.87 -8.52 -6.83
C ALA A 294 -5.41 -7.87 -5.54
N ASP A 295 -4.55 -7.26 -4.72
CA ASP A 295 -4.94 -6.55 -3.49
C ASP A 295 -5.91 -5.39 -3.76
N LEU A 296 -5.68 -4.63 -4.82
CA LEU A 296 -6.60 -3.56 -5.25
C LEU A 296 -7.96 -4.12 -5.63
N LYS A 297 -8.00 -5.14 -6.49
CA LYS A 297 -9.23 -5.75 -6.99
C LYS A 297 -10.11 -6.32 -5.88
N VAL A 298 -9.49 -6.77 -4.78
CA VAL A 298 -10.18 -7.50 -3.70
C VAL A 298 -10.39 -6.63 -2.46
N GLY A 299 -9.88 -5.39 -2.47
CA GLY A 299 -10.09 -4.42 -1.40
C GLY A 299 -9.18 -4.61 -0.18
N THR A 300 -8.03 -5.30 -0.29
CA THR A 300 -7.10 -5.53 0.84
C THR A 300 -6.65 -4.23 1.49
N HIS A 301 -6.51 -3.16 0.70
CA HIS A 301 -6.10 -1.84 1.18
C HIS A 301 -7.09 -1.22 2.20
N ASP A 302 -8.39 -1.51 2.08
CA ASP A 302 -9.45 -1.01 2.97
C ASP A 302 -9.93 -2.07 3.99
N PHE A 303 -9.28 -3.23 4.03
CA PHE A 303 -9.63 -4.30 4.97
C PHE A 303 -9.41 -3.86 6.42
N ARG A 304 -10.38 -4.18 7.30
CA ARG A 304 -10.39 -3.81 8.73
C ARG A 304 -10.25 -5.05 9.60
N ARG A 305 -9.23 -5.08 10.45
CA ARG A 305 -8.95 -6.18 11.40
C ARG A 305 -9.81 -6.05 12.66
N VAL A 306 -10.00 -4.82 13.13
CA VAL A 306 -10.80 -4.46 14.32
C VAL A 306 -12.29 -4.43 13.99
N PHE A 307 -13.10 -4.97 14.90
CA PHE A 307 -14.56 -4.88 14.83
C PHE A 307 -15.05 -3.53 15.36
N ALA A 308 -15.97 -2.89 14.63
CA ALA A 308 -16.76 -1.76 15.13
C ALA A 308 -18.24 -2.14 15.25
N ILE A 309 -18.92 -1.68 16.31
CA ILE A 309 -20.38 -1.75 16.38
C ILE A 309 -20.96 -0.72 15.40
N ALA A 310 -21.90 -1.15 14.55
CA ALA A 310 -22.60 -0.24 13.65
C ALA A 310 -23.41 0.81 14.44
N GLY A 311 -23.09 2.11 14.30
CA GLY A 311 -23.85 3.20 14.92
C GLY A 311 -23.05 4.48 15.22
N ARG A 312 -23.73 5.51 15.74
CA ARG A 312 -23.16 6.85 16.05
C ARG A 312 -22.17 6.88 17.24
N LYS A 313 -21.63 5.75 17.69
CA LYS A 313 -20.72 5.68 18.86
C LYS A 313 -19.53 4.72 18.67
N TRP A 314 -19.32 4.18 17.48
CA TRP A 314 -18.21 3.28 17.12
C TRP A 314 -16.82 3.76 17.58
N TRP A 315 -16.53 5.06 17.58
CA TRP A 315 -15.26 5.62 18.05
C TRP A 315 -15.03 5.57 19.58
N ARG A 316 -16.07 5.37 20.40
CA ARG A 316 -15.93 5.33 21.87
C ARG A 316 -15.42 3.98 22.39
N GLU A 317 -15.47 2.92 21.59
CA GLU A 317 -15.07 1.57 22.03
C GLU A 317 -13.56 1.33 21.97
N ASP A 318 -12.84 2.07 21.13
CA ASP A 318 -11.39 1.90 20.99
C ASP A 318 -10.60 2.43 22.19
N LEU A 319 -11.19 3.28 23.04
CA LEU A 319 -10.48 3.96 24.14
C LEU A 319 -11.20 3.72 25.46
N ILE A 320 -10.58 2.93 26.34
CA ILE A 320 -11.11 2.59 27.65
C ILE A 320 -10.43 3.45 28.72
N LYS A 321 -11.21 3.95 29.68
CA LYS A 321 -10.67 4.58 30.89
C LYS A 321 -10.26 3.48 31.86
N LEU A 322 -8.95 3.27 32.00
CA LEU A 322 -8.37 2.25 32.88
C LEU A 322 -7.12 2.81 33.54
N SER A 323 -6.88 2.49 34.83
CA SER A 323 -5.60 2.86 35.45
C SER A 323 -4.45 2.09 34.79
N ASN A 324 -3.25 2.69 34.72
CA ASN A 324 -2.08 2.02 34.16
C ASN A 324 -1.75 0.69 34.88
N GLU A 325 -2.02 0.63 36.19
CA GLU A 325 -1.81 -0.56 37.01
C GLU A 325 -2.83 -1.66 36.67
N ASN A 326 -4.12 -1.32 36.59
CA ASN A 326 -5.16 -2.27 36.19
C ASN A 326 -4.94 -2.77 34.76
N HIS A 327 -4.55 -1.88 33.85
CA HIS A 327 -4.19 -2.23 32.49
C HIS A 327 -3.06 -3.26 32.46
N LYS A 328 -1.97 -2.96 33.17
CA LYS A 328 -0.81 -3.85 33.23
C LYS A 328 -1.18 -5.23 33.78
N LEU A 329 -1.94 -5.28 34.87
CA LEU A 329 -2.38 -6.55 35.47
C LEU A 329 -3.22 -7.38 34.50
N LYS A 330 -4.23 -6.76 33.88
CA LYS A 330 -5.10 -7.43 32.90
C LYS A 330 -4.33 -7.87 31.65
N TRP A 331 -3.43 -7.03 31.15
CA TRP A 331 -2.60 -7.32 29.99
C TRP A 331 -1.64 -8.48 30.24
N ASP A 332 -0.95 -8.50 31.39
CA ASP A 332 -0.08 -9.62 31.76
C ASP A 332 -0.88 -10.92 31.92
N LYS A 333 -2.08 -10.87 32.53
CA LYS A 333 -2.98 -12.03 32.61
C LYS A 333 -3.39 -12.53 31.21
N LEU A 334 -3.76 -11.64 30.29
CA LEU A 334 -4.15 -12.01 28.93
C LEU A 334 -2.98 -12.70 28.19
N LEU A 335 -1.78 -12.11 28.27
CA LEU A 335 -0.61 -12.68 27.62
C LEU A 335 -0.19 -14.01 28.23
N ASP A 336 -0.35 -14.21 29.54
CA ASP A 336 -0.08 -15.49 30.18
C ASP A 336 -1.08 -16.57 29.73
N GLN A 337 -2.38 -16.24 29.64
CA GLN A 337 -3.38 -17.13 29.04
C GLN A 337 -3.02 -17.49 27.60
N PHE A 338 -2.67 -16.48 26.79
CA PHE A 338 -2.26 -16.70 25.41
C PHE A 338 -1.01 -17.58 25.28
N VAL A 339 0.00 -17.38 26.12
CA VAL A 339 1.24 -18.18 26.12
C VAL A 339 0.98 -19.63 26.48
N ASN A 340 0.07 -19.88 27.42
CA ASN A 340 -0.29 -21.22 27.87
C ASN A 340 -1.30 -21.93 26.95
N ASP A 341 -1.77 -21.26 25.89
CA ASP A 341 -2.86 -21.75 25.02
C ASP A 341 -4.19 -21.96 25.79
N ASP A 342 -4.42 -21.16 26.83
CA ASP A 342 -5.64 -21.16 27.61
C ASP A 342 -6.76 -20.37 26.92
N TYR A 343 -8.01 -20.58 27.37
CA TYR A 343 -9.14 -19.76 26.94
C TYR A 343 -8.96 -18.29 27.35
N LEU A 344 -8.98 -17.37 26.38
CA LEU A 344 -8.82 -15.94 26.62
C LEU A 344 -10.12 -15.35 27.18
N ASP A 345 -10.14 -14.98 28.46
CA ASP A 345 -11.35 -14.50 29.16
C ASP A 345 -11.18 -13.13 29.83
N VAL A 346 -10.04 -12.48 29.64
CA VAL A 346 -9.78 -11.16 30.24
C VAL A 346 -10.67 -10.09 29.61
N ASP A 347 -11.52 -9.48 30.43
CA ASP A 347 -12.34 -8.33 30.06
C ASP A 347 -11.69 -7.02 30.52
N PHE A 348 -11.42 -6.14 29.56
CA PHE A 348 -10.86 -4.81 29.82
C PHE A 348 -11.92 -3.77 30.16
N LEU A 349 -13.20 -4.03 29.83
CA LEU A 349 -14.31 -3.16 30.20
C LEU A 349 -14.57 -3.28 31.71
N GLU A 350 -14.26 -2.22 32.46
CA GLU A 350 -14.80 -2.09 33.81
C GLU A 350 -16.27 -1.69 33.67
N LYS A 351 -17.20 -2.55 34.11
CA LYS A 351 -18.57 -2.10 34.36
C LYS A 351 -18.48 -0.98 35.39
N LEU A 352 -18.64 0.27 34.95
CA LEU A 352 -18.86 1.38 35.87
C LEU A 352 -19.97 0.92 36.82
N PRO A 353 -19.73 0.88 38.14
CA PRO A 353 -20.78 0.51 39.06
C PRO A 353 -21.94 1.46 38.78
N HIS A 354 -23.11 0.92 38.41
CA HIS A 354 -24.33 1.70 38.33
C HIS A 354 -24.38 2.56 39.59
N ALA A 355 -24.38 3.88 39.42
CA ALA A 355 -24.56 4.83 40.50
C ALA A 355 -25.98 4.65 41.07
N SER A 356 -26.18 3.56 41.80
CA SER A 356 -27.30 3.37 42.70
C SER A 356 -26.93 3.96 44.04
N LYS A 357 -26.53 5.24 44.05
CA LYS A 357 -26.74 6.08 45.21
C LYS A 357 -28.02 6.85 44.94
N ARG A 358 -29.15 6.24 45.32
CA ARG A 358 -30.24 7.06 45.83
C ARG A 358 -29.62 7.90 46.94
N PHE A 359 -29.59 9.20 46.75
CA PHE A 359 -29.34 10.14 47.82
C PHE A 359 -30.42 9.90 48.86
N ASP A 360 -30.11 9.12 49.90
CA ASP A 360 -30.73 9.32 51.18
C ASP A 360 -30.12 10.63 51.69
N ALA A 361 -30.91 11.70 51.63
CA ALA A 361 -30.63 12.91 52.36
C ALA A 361 -30.45 12.53 53.83
N ASP A 362 -29.45 13.14 54.48
CA ASP A 362 -29.12 13.09 55.91
C ASP A 362 -27.74 12.48 56.21
N ASP A 363 -26.65 13.02 55.64
CA ASP A 363 -25.35 12.93 56.29
C ASP A 363 -24.55 14.22 56.06
N GLU A 364 -24.23 14.92 57.15
CA GLU A 364 -23.47 16.15 57.16
C GLU A 364 -21.96 15.85 57.04
N GLY A 365 -21.37 16.26 55.91
CA GLY A 365 -19.99 16.76 55.87
C GLY A 365 -18.88 15.75 55.51
N ASP A 366 -18.39 15.85 54.28
CA ASP A 366 -16.98 15.64 53.95
C ASP A 366 -16.54 16.74 52.95
N PRO A 367 -15.59 17.64 53.29
CA PRO A 367 -15.25 18.78 52.46
C PRO A 367 -14.22 18.49 51.33
N GLU A 368 -13.84 17.25 51.05
CA GLU A 368 -12.83 16.91 50.03
C GLU A 368 -13.33 16.09 48.83
N PHE A 369 -14.56 16.32 48.35
CA PHE A 369 -15.03 15.77 47.08
C PHE A 369 -15.54 16.87 46.12
N GLU A 370 -14.64 17.40 45.28
CA GLU A 370 -15.04 18.12 44.07
C GLU A 370 -15.61 17.11 43.06
N GLY A 371 -16.91 16.84 43.17
CA GLY A 371 -17.67 16.15 42.14
C GLY A 371 -17.86 17.08 40.94
N CYS A 372 -17.37 16.66 39.78
CA CYS A 372 -17.78 17.26 38.51
C CYS A 372 -19.22 16.84 38.21
N ASP A 373 -20.08 17.84 38.02
CA ASP A 373 -21.50 17.74 37.74
C ASP A 373 -21.72 17.20 36.30
N ASP A 374 -22.08 15.93 36.17
CA ASP A 374 -22.47 15.30 34.89
C ASP A 374 -24.00 15.32 34.74
N SER A 375 -24.63 16.49 34.87
CA SER A 375 -26.07 16.66 34.68
C SER A 375 -26.39 17.20 33.27
N ASP A 376 -26.26 16.38 32.23
CA ASP A 376 -26.76 16.74 30.88
C ASP A 376 -26.96 15.51 29.94
N ASP A 377 -27.34 14.34 30.47
CA ASP A 377 -27.41 13.10 29.67
C ASP A 377 -28.77 12.36 29.73
N GLU A 378 -29.88 13.08 29.86
CA GLU A 378 -31.22 12.52 29.61
C GLU A 378 -32.10 13.54 28.84
N ASP A 379 -32.16 13.42 27.50
CA ASP A 379 -33.37 13.67 26.67
C ASP A 379 -33.03 13.96 25.20
N LEU A 380 -32.67 12.95 24.39
CA LEU A 380 -32.73 13.08 22.93
C LEU A 380 -33.08 11.75 22.24
N ASP A 381 -34.29 11.25 22.48
CA ASP A 381 -34.93 10.29 21.57
C ASP A 381 -36.43 10.55 21.52
N GLN A 382 -36.86 11.43 20.61
CA GLN A 382 -38.14 11.38 19.88
C GLN A 382 -38.40 12.70 19.14
N ARG A 383 -38.06 12.75 17.85
CA ARG A 383 -38.86 13.37 16.76
C ARG A 383 -38.10 13.28 15.42
N GLY A 384 -38.76 12.73 14.41
CA GLY A 384 -38.27 12.77 13.03
C GLY A 384 -38.74 14.04 12.31
N ASP A 385 -37.84 14.70 11.59
CA ASP A 385 -37.95 15.16 10.19
C ASP A 385 -36.59 15.75 9.73
N PRO A 386 -36.26 15.81 8.41
CA PRO A 386 -34.92 15.99 7.88
C PRO A 386 -34.57 17.46 7.63
N GLY A 387 -33.31 17.82 7.84
CA GLY A 387 -32.80 19.12 7.44
C GLY A 387 -31.45 19.47 8.04
N ILE A 388 -30.42 19.45 7.19
CA ILE A 388 -29.27 20.36 7.15
C ILE A 388 -28.64 20.77 8.50
N TYR A 389 -27.47 20.17 8.74
CA TYR A 389 -26.26 20.78 9.32
C TYR A 389 -26.46 21.97 10.27
N GLU A 390 -26.49 21.66 11.56
CA GLU A 390 -25.83 22.48 12.57
C GLU A 390 -24.68 21.69 13.17
N ILE A 391 -23.48 22.19 12.86
CA ILE A 391 -22.21 21.81 13.47
C ILE A 391 -22.32 22.17 14.94
N LEU A 392 -22.81 21.24 15.75
CA LEU A 392 -22.68 21.33 17.20
C LEU A 392 -21.27 20.84 17.53
N GLU A 393 -20.46 21.76 18.01
CA GLU A 393 -19.12 21.57 18.57
C GLU A 393 -19.16 20.46 19.64
N GLN A 394 -18.91 19.21 19.23
CA GLN A 394 -18.65 18.09 20.13
C GLN A 394 -17.15 17.87 20.22
N ASN A 395 -16.63 18.12 21.43
CA ASN A 395 -15.27 17.91 21.90
C ASN A 395 -14.48 16.80 21.16
N SER A 396 -13.35 17.22 20.63
CA SER A 396 -12.60 16.70 19.48
C SER A 396 -11.63 15.54 19.79
N ASP A 397 -12.13 14.37 20.16
CA ASP A 397 -11.31 13.14 20.27
C ASP A 397 -11.06 12.47 18.90
N TRP A 398 -11.64 12.98 17.80
CA TRP A 398 -11.48 12.40 16.46
C TRP A 398 -10.02 12.22 16.00
N PRO A 399 -9.11 13.20 16.15
CA PRO A 399 -7.71 13.00 15.80
C PRO A 399 -7.07 11.88 16.63
N ILE A 400 -7.46 11.73 17.89
CA ILE A 400 -6.99 10.66 18.77
C ILE A 400 -7.52 9.29 18.30
N VAL A 401 -8.84 9.18 18.09
CA VAL A 401 -9.51 7.95 17.65
C VAL A 401 -8.95 7.44 16.33
N PHE A 402 -8.57 8.33 15.42
CA PHE A 402 -8.06 7.98 14.09
C PHE A 402 -6.55 8.19 13.96
N ASN A 403 -5.79 8.35 15.05
CA ASN A 403 -4.34 8.55 14.98
C ASN A 403 -3.88 9.68 14.01
N MET A 404 -4.60 10.79 13.96
CA MET A 404 -4.33 11.96 13.12
C MET A 404 -3.65 13.05 13.96
N SER A 405 -2.59 13.69 13.45
CA SER A 405 -1.85 14.70 14.24
C SER A 405 -2.56 16.05 14.29
N SER A 406 -2.34 16.81 15.36
CA SER A 406 -3.08 18.05 15.70
C SER A 406 -2.39 19.35 15.27
N GLU A 407 -1.15 19.31 14.80
CA GLU A 407 -0.34 20.50 14.49
C GLU A 407 -0.58 20.99 13.05
N SER A 408 -1.77 21.55 12.81
CA SER A 408 -2.16 22.31 11.61
C SER A 408 -2.12 21.54 10.26
N GLN A 409 -3.31 21.27 9.72
CA GLN A 409 -3.59 20.60 8.42
C GLN A 409 -3.37 19.09 8.34
N SER A 410 -2.81 18.46 9.36
CA SER A 410 -2.54 17.01 9.40
C SER A 410 -3.71 16.12 9.84
N TRP A 411 -4.87 16.70 10.19
CA TRP A 411 -6.06 15.93 10.55
C TRP A 411 -6.64 15.14 9.37
N ALA A 412 -6.17 15.36 8.13
CA ALA A 412 -6.64 14.64 6.95
C ALA A 412 -5.68 13.51 6.50
N VAL A 413 -4.59 13.25 7.24
CA VAL A 413 -3.56 12.28 6.84
C VAL A 413 -3.30 11.30 7.98
N GLN A 414 -3.22 10.02 7.64
CA GLN A 414 -2.87 8.94 8.57
C GLN A 414 -1.60 8.25 8.09
N GLU A 415 -0.61 8.11 8.98
CA GLU A 415 0.55 7.28 8.72
C GLU A 415 0.18 5.81 8.92
N ILE A 416 0.12 5.06 7.81
CA ILE A 416 -0.30 3.66 7.80
C ILE A 416 0.86 2.66 7.89
N GLY A 417 2.10 3.14 7.76
CA GLY A 417 3.30 2.32 7.81
C GLY A 417 4.46 2.90 7.00
N GLN A 418 5.56 2.14 6.95
CA GLN A 418 6.77 2.51 6.22
C GLN A 418 7.46 1.26 5.68
N THR A 419 8.08 1.38 4.51
CA THR A 419 8.88 0.30 3.92
C THR A 419 10.34 0.73 3.81
N GLU A 420 11.25 -0.07 4.34
CA GLU A 420 12.69 0.23 4.28
C GLU A 420 13.23 0.07 2.85
N THR A 421 13.98 1.08 2.35
CA THR A 421 14.54 1.12 0.99
C THR A 421 16.03 0.76 0.98
N LYS A 422 16.33 -0.50 1.28
CA LYS A 422 17.72 -1.03 1.27
C LYS A 422 18.22 -1.34 -0.15
N LYS A 423 19.53 -1.57 -0.28
CA LYS A 423 20.17 -2.00 -1.54
C LYS A 423 19.45 -3.26 -2.07
N ASN A 424 19.22 -3.34 -3.38
CA ASN A 424 18.65 -4.47 -4.09
C ASN A 424 17.21 -4.86 -3.71
N ARG A 425 16.48 -4.02 -2.98
CA ARG A 425 15.06 -4.24 -2.71
C ARG A 425 14.19 -3.66 -3.83
N ALA A 426 13.32 -4.48 -4.38
CA ALA A 426 12.19 -4.07 -5.21
C ALA A 426 10.94 -3.90 -4.33
N ILE A 427 10.16 -2.87 -4.61
CA ILE A 427 8.92 -2.54 -3.89
C ILE A 427 7.88 -2.17 -4.93
N ALA A 428 6.67 -2.74 -4.82
CA ALA A 428 5.51 -2.28 -5.57
C ALA A 428 4.39 -1.93 -4.60
N PHE A 429 3.70 -0.85 -4.90
CA PHE A 429 2.58 -0.34 -4.13
C PHE A 429 1.62 0.41 -5.06
N PRO A 430 0.32 0.47 -4.71
CA PRO A 430 -0.65 1.19 -5.52
C PRO A 430 -0.51 2.70 -5.31
N ASN A 431 -0.77 3.47 -6.36
CA ASN A 431 -0.73 4.94 -6.30
C ASN A 431 -1.98 5.56 -5.61
N ILE A 432 -2.64 4.79 -4.74
CA ILE A 432 -3.73 5.25 -3.86
C ILE A 432 -3.21 5.82 -2.54
N TYR A 433 -1.95 5.53 -2.20
CA TYR A 433 -1.32 6.02 -0.99
C TYR A 433 -0.54 7.30 -1.23
N GLN A 434 -0.78 8.30 -0.36
CA GLN A 434 0.19 9.36 -0.18
C GLN A 434 1.45 8.76 0.45
N HIS A 435 2.61 8.98 -0.18
CA HIS A 435 3.88 8.47 0.29
C HIS A 435 4.95 9.57 0.29
N GLN A 436 5.95 9.41 1.14
CA GLN A 436 7.08 10.32 1.23
C GLN A 436 8.38 9.53 1.36
N VAL A 437 9.40 9.93 0.61
CA VAL A 437 10.77 9.45 0.82
C VAL A 437 11.39 10.25 1.97
N GLN A 438 11.70 9.56 3.08
CA GLN A 438 12.35 10.19 4.24
C GLN A 438 13.75 10.70 3.90
N PRO A 439 14.20 11.81 4.52
CA PRO A 439 15.56 12.29 4.35
C PRO A 439 16.54 11.24 4.87
N PHE A 440 17.67 11.09 4.17
CA PHE A 440 18.75 10.19 4.57
C PHE A 440 20.09 10.91 4.54
N LYS A 441 21.05 10.38 5.29
CA LYS A 441 22.42 10.87 5.34
C LYS A 441 23.39 9.69 5.26
N LEU A 442 24.60 9.97 4.80
CA LEU A 442 25.66 8.97 4.81
C LEU A 442 26.00 8.59 6.26
N LEU A 443 26.21 7.30 6.51
CA LEU A 443 26.75 6.80 7.78
C LEU A 443 28.14 7.36 8.04
N ASP A 444 28.95 7.50 6.98
CA ASP A 444 30.27 8.11 6.98
C ASP A 444 30.28 9.28 5.98
N PRO A 445 30.11 10.53 6.44
CA PRO A 445 30.09 11.71 5.58
C PRO A 445 31.40 11.98 4.82
N THR A 446 32.49 11.30 5.16
CA THR A 446 33.80 11.49 4.51
C THR A 446 33.95 10.65 3.22
N LYS A 447 33.05 9.68 3.01
CA LYS A 447 33.06 8.82 1.82
C LYS A 447 31.99 9.27 0.83
N PRO A 448 32.21 9.08 -0.48
CA PRO A 448 31.14 9.24 -1.45
C PRO A 448 30.06 8.18 -1.22
N GLY A 449 28.79 8.55 -1.36
CA GLY A 449 27.69 7.61 -1.37
C GLY A 449 26.52 8.18 -2.15
N TYR A 450 25.76 7.29 -2.77
CA TYR A 450 24.66 7.63 -3.65
C TYR A 450 23.54 6.60 -3.52
N ARG A 451 22.32 7.05 -3.77
CA ARG A 451 21.15 6.18 -3.95
C ARG A 451 20.71 6.34 -5.41
N LYS A 452 20.67 5.23 -6.15
CA LYS A 452 20.10 5.16 -7.49
C LYS A 452 18.74 4.47 -7.39
N ILE A 453 17.75 5.00 -8.09
CA ILE A 453 16.37 4.49 -8.05
C ILE A 453 15.92 4.30 -9.50
N LEU A 454 15.34 3.14 -9.78
CA LEU A 454 14.58 2.87 -11.00
C LEU A 454 13.11 2.73 -10.58
N VAL A 455 12.21 3.43 -11.26
CA VAL A 455 10.78 3.43 -10.97
C VAL A 455 10.03 3.12 -12.24
N PHE A 456 9.10 2.17 -12.16
CA PHE A 456 8.10 1.94 -13.19
C PHE A 456 6.76 2.49 -12.72
N PHE A 457 6.09 3.26 -13.57
CA PHE A 457 4.72 3.70 -13.36
C PHE A 457 3.82 2.87 -14.26
N LEU A 458 3.06 1.96 -13.68
CA LEU A 458 2.08 1.17 -14.41
C LEU A 458 0.83 2.04 -14.63
N CYS A 459 0.43 2.19 -15.89
CA CYS A 459 -0.82 2.85 -16.24
C CYS A 459 -1.94 1.82 -16.28
N ASP A 460 -3.15 2.22 -15.89
CA ASP A 460 -4.33 1.35 -15.96
C ASP A 460 -4.59 0.93 -17.42
N PRO A 461 -4.48 -0.37 -17.76
CA PRO A 461 -4.64 -0.86 -19.12
C PRO A 461 -6.10 -0.89 -19.57
N SER A 462 -7.07 -0.65 -18.68
CA SER A 462 -8.50 -0.59 -19.04
C SER A 462 -8.90 0.73 -19.71
N ASN A 463 -8.00 1.72 -19.71
CA ASN A 463 -8.22 3.00 -20.37
C ASN A 463 -7.75 2.97 -21.83
N ASP A 464 -8.66 2.61 -22.75
CA ASP A 464 -8.40 2.54 -24.19
C ASP A 464 -8.06 3.91 -24.83
N ASP A 465 -8.33 5.02 -24.13
CA ASP A 465 -8.09 6.38 -24.63
C ASP A 465 -6.68 6.92 -24.27
N LEU A 466 -5.81 6.11 -23.65
CA LEU A 466 -4.46 6.53 -23.24
C LEU A 466 -3.45 6.47 -24.41
N PRO A 467 -3.00 7.63 -24.96
CA PRO A 467 -1.94 7.64 -25.97
C PRO A 467 -0.60 7.19 -25.40
N THR A 468 0.12 6.35 -26.15
CA THR A 468 1.43 5.80 -25.80
C THR A 468 2.51 6.21 -26.81
N THR A 469 3.78 5.86 -26.54
CA THR A 469 4.88 6.03 -27.50
C THR A 469 4.72 5.20 -28.78
N ARG A 470 3.74 4.30 -28.87
CA ARG A 470 3.36 3.65 -30.14
C ARG A 470 2.73 4.61 -31.13
N VAL A 471 1.97 5.61 -30.64
CA VAL A 471 1.19 6.53 -31.47
C VAL A 471 1.75 7.95 -31.47
N VAL A 472 2.79 8.22 -30.68
CA VAL A 472 3.47 9.52 -30.61
C VAL A 472 4.93 9.32 -30.98
N ALA A 473 5.45 10.06 -31.95
CA ALA A 473 6.89 10.02 -32.27
C ALA A 473 7.74 10.60 -31.12
N PRO A 474 9.03 10.22 -31.00
CA PRO A 474 9.93 10.87 -30.06
C PRO A 474 9.88 12.40 -30.26
N GLN A 475 9.77 13.17 -29.18
CA GLN A 475 9.60 14.63 -29.28
C GLN A 475 10.93 15.38 -29.08
N GLN A 476 12.01 14.67 -28.76
CA GLN A 476 13.35 15.20 -28.56
C GLN A 476 13.95 15.69 -29.90
N PRO A 477 14.53 16.90 -29.97
CA PRO A 477 15.17 17.43 -31.17
C PRO A 477 16.26 16.54 -31.75
N GLU A 478 17.05 15.88 -30.90
CA GLU A 478 18.13 14.98 -31.28
C GLU A 478 17.65 13.73 -32.03
N PHE A 479 16.43 13.26 -31.77
CA PHE A 479 15.83 12.11 -32.45
C PHE A 479 15.16 12.48 -33.78
N ARG A 480 15.18 13.77 -34.17
CA ARG A 480 14.67 14.21 -35.47
C ARG A 480 15.24 13.41 -36.63
N VAL A 481 16.55 13.13 -36.62
CA VAL A 481 17.21 12.38 -37.72
C VAL A 481 16.68 10.96 -37.80
N GLU A 482 16.44 10.32 -36.65
CA GLU A 482 15.89 8.96 -36.57
C GLU A 482 14.42 8.94 -37.01
N ILE A 483 13.64 9.98 -36.65
CA ILE A 483 12.25 10.15 -37.09
C ILE A 483 12.18 10.38 -38.59
N GLU A 484 13.03 11.25 -39.13
CA GLU A 484 13.15 11.45 -40.58
C GLU A 484 13.48 10.13 -41.27
N ASN A 485 14.44 9.34 -40.75
CA ASN A 485 14.75 8.02 -41.29
C ASN A 485 13.57 7.05 -41.21
N MET A 486 12.84 7.01 -40.09
CA MET A 486 11.62 6.19 -39.96
C MET A 486 10.55 6.59 -40.98
N LEU A 487 10.28 7.89 -41.13
CA LEU A 487 9.29 8.39 -42.09
C LEU A 487 9.73 8.12 -43.54
N ARG A 488 11.03 8.26 -43.83
CA ARG A 488 11.64 7.98 -45.15
C ARG A 488 11.59 6.51 -45.53
N ASN A 489 11.72 5.61 -44.55
CA ASN A 489 11.68 4.16 -44.77
C ASN A 489 10.25 3.58 -44.69
N GLY A 490 9.28 4.37 -44.22
CA GLY A 490 7.88 3.98 -44.11
C GLY A 490 7.04 4.33 -45.35
N PRO A 491 5.70 4.17 -45.27
CA PRO A 491 4.77 4.49 -46.36
C PRO A 491 4.84 5.94 -46.85
N MET A 492 5.30 6.84 -45.99
CA MET A 492 5.46 8.28 -46.23
C MET A 492 6.77 8.63 -46.95
N GLY A 493 7.64 7.65 -47.24
CA GLY A 493 8.98 7.87 -47.79
C GLY A 493 9.06 8.43 -49.21
N LYS A 494 7.92 8.51 -49.90
CA LYS A 494 7.79 9.10 -51.24
C LYS A 494 7.38 10.57 -51.20
N LEU A 495 7.20 11.16 -50.03
CA LEU A 495 6.84 12.57 -49.90
C LEU A 495 7.98 13.48 -50.36
N PRO A 496 7.68 14.72 -50.79
CA PRO A 496 8.70 15.69 -51.17
C PRO A 496 9.68 15.98 -50.01
N GLU A 497 10.93 16.30 -50.36
CA GLU A 497 12.01 16.53 -49.40
C GLU A 497 11.70 17.66 -48.41
N GLU A 498 10.89 18.62 -48.84
CA GLU A 498 10.40 19.74 -48.03
C GLU A 498 9.59 19.30 -46.81
N VAL A 499 8.96 18.11 -46.86
CA VAL A 499 8.16 17.56 -45.75
C VAL A 499 9.05 17.04 -44.61
N PHE A 500 10.27 16.62 -44.92
CA PHE A 500 11.20 16.08 -43.93
C PHE A 500 12.08 17.16 -43.29
N ARG A 501 12.18 18.35 -43.89
CA ARG A 501 13.00 19.48 -43.40
C ARG A 501 12.33 20.34 -42.32
N MET A 502 11.53 19.76 -41.43
CA MET A 502 10.81 20.53 -40.39
C MET A 502 11.73 21.29 -39.44
#